data_AF-A0A5C8Z803-F1
#
_entry.id   AF-A0A5C8Z803-F1
#
_cell.length_a   1.000
_cell.length_b   1.000
_cell.length_c   1.000
_cell.angle_alpha   90.00
_cell.angle_beta   90.00
_cell.angle_gamma   90.00
#
_symmetry.space_group_name_H-M   'P 1'
#
loop_
_entity.id
_entity.type
_entity.pdbx_description
1 polymer ?
#
loop_
_entity_poly.entity_id
_entity_poly.type
_entity_poly.pdbx_seq_one_letter_code
_entity_poly.pdbx_strand_id
1 'polypeptide(L)'
;MTTGTTKDRYVTFCDIECDRNANELIAKLDRLIAEGRGSEQWRHYFRQKREEQLAREHDNLHLIGNQINPLYEFFNEVEDEQAVELLYQIEQECC
;
A
#
# COMPACT_ATOMS: atom_id res chain seq x y z
N MET A 1 -1.35 -8.65 -45.09
CA MET A 1 -2.09 -9.13 -43.91
C MET A 1 -1.39 -8.53 -42.70
N THR A 2 -2.07 -7.59 -42.04
CA THR A 2 -1.56 -6.75 -40.95
C THR A 2 -2.13 -7.28 -39.64
N THR A 3 -1.27 -7.38 -38.61
CA THR A 3 -1.43 -6.93 -37.20
C THR A 3 -0.68 -7.86 -36.24
N GLY A 4 0.52 -7.44 -35.85
CA GLY A 4 1.32 -8.08 -34.80
C GLY A 4 1.55 -7.10 -33.66
N THR A 5 0.70 -7.24 -32.63
CA THR A 5 0.90 -6.88 -31.21
C THR A 5 1.55 -5.54 -30.91
N THR A 6 0.71 -4.55 -30.60
CA THR A 6 1.07 -3.34 -29.85
C THR A 6 1.57 -3.78 -28.47
N LYS A 7 2.88 -4.05 -28.34
CA LYS A 7 3.50 -4.16 -27.02
C LYS A 7 3.52 -2.77 -26.40
N ASP A 8 2.86 -2.69 -25.26
CA ASP A 8 2.75 -1.59 -24.33
C ASP A 8 4.07 -0.79 -24.26
N ARG A 9 4.04 0.46 -24.72
CA ARG A 9 5.22 1.32 -24.79
C ARG A 9 5.10 2.35 -23.68
N TYR A 10 6.02 2.26 -22.72
CA TYR A 10 6.27 3.20 -21.62
C TYR A 10 5.31 3.09 -20.43
N VAL A 11 5.36 1.96 -19.72
CA VAL A 11 5.22 2.05 -18.25
C VAL A 11 6.42 2.85 -17.77
N THR A 12 6.20 4.02 -17.17
CA THR A 12 7.31 4.82 -16.66
C THR A 12 7.94 4.08 -15.49
N PHE A 13 9.26 4.14 -15.35
CA PHE A 13 9.95 3.44 -14.26
C PHE A 13 9.37 3.83 -12.88
N CYS A 14 8.86 5.05 -12.74
CA CYS A 14 8.15 5.54 -11.56
C CYS A 14 6.91 4.71 -11.21
N ASP A 15 6.04 4.38 -12.17
CA ASP A 15 4.82 3.59 -11.91
C ASP A 15 5.17 2.20 -11.34
N ILE A 16 6.20 1.55 -11.89
CA ILE A 16 6.64 0.21 -11.45
C ILE A 16 7.16 0.25 -10.01
N GLU A 17 7.91 1.30 -9.66
CA GLU A 17 8.43 1.46 -8.31
C GLU A 17 7.32 1.81 -7.31
N CYS A 18 6.36 2.64 -7.69
CA CYS A 18 5.19 2.95 -6.89
C CYS A 18 4.35 1.70 -6.60
N ASP A 19 4.05 0.88 -7.61
CA ASP A 19 3.33 -0.38 -7.42
C ASP A 19 4.10 -1.34 -6.52
N ARG A 20 5.41 -1.49 -6.74
CA ARG A 20 6.26 -2.37 -5.92
C ARG A 20 6.26 -1.93 -4.46
N ASN A 21 6.49 -0.64 -4.21
CA ASN A 21 6.56 -0.08 -2.86
C ASN A 21 5.20 -0.19 -2.16
N ALA A 22 4.10 0.10 -2.86
CA ALA A 22 2.75 -0.05 -2.33
C ALA A 22 2.43 -1.50 -1.96
N ASN A 23 2.80 -2.47 -2.81
CA ASN A 23 2.65 -3.89 -2.53
C ASN A 23 3.46 -4.31 -1.29
N GLU A 24 4.69 -3.81 -1.16
CA GLU A 24 5.53 -4.08 0.01
C GLU A 24 4.93 -3.52 1.30
N LEU A 25 4.49 -2.26 1.29
CA LEU A 25 3.90 -1.61 2.47
C LEU A 25 2.64 -2.33 2.94
N ILE A 26 1.76 -2.71 2.00
CA ILE A 26 0.55 -3.46 2.32
C ILE A 26 0.86 -4.86 2.83
N ALA A 27 1.87 -5.55 2.29
CA ALA A 27 2.31 -6.84 2.81
C ALA A 27 2.83 -6.73 4.26
N LYS A 28 3.57 -5.65 4.59
CA LYS A 28 3.99 -5.35 5.97
C LYS A 28 2.78 -5.12 6.88
N LEU A 29 1.82 -4.31 6.45
CA LEU A 29 0.57 -4.05 7.19
C LEU A 29 -0.17 -5.36 7.50
N ASP A 30 -0.44 -6.18 6.47
CA ASP A 30 -1.18 -7.44 6.61
C ASP A 30 -0.44 -8.41 7.56
N ARG A 31 0.90 -8.49 7.46
CA ARG A 31 1.72 -9.29 8.35
C ARG A 31 1.63 -8.83 9.81
N LEU A 32 1.79 -7.54 10.08
CA LEU A 32 1.73 -6.97 11.44
C LEU A 32 0.36 -7.20 12.08
N ILE A 33 -0.72 -7.06 11.31
CA ILE A 33 -2.09 -7.35 11.76
C ILE A 33 -2.27 -8.84 12.08
N ALA A 34 -1.71 -9.73 11.26
CA ALA A 34 -1.75 -11.17 11.48
C ALA A 34 -0.94 -11.61 12.71
N GLU A 35 0.19 -10.96 12.97
CA GLU A 35 1.02 -11.15 14.17
C GLU A 35 0.40 -10.52 15.44
N GLY A 36 -0.73 -9.83 15.32
CA GLY A 36 -1.41 -9.21 16.46
C GLY A 36 -0.76 -7.93 16.98
N ARG A 37 0.09 -7.28 16.17
CA ARG A 37 0.75 -6.01 16.53
C ARG A 37 -0.25 -4.84 16.52
N GLY A 38 0.08 -3.79 17.26
CA GLY A 38 -0.75 -2.60 17.45
C GLY A 38 -1.97 -2.87 18.34
N SER A 39 -2.86 -1.90 18.43
CA SER A 39 -4.09 -1.97 19.20
C SER A 39 -5.14 -2.79 18.48
N GLU A 40 -6.12 -3.32 19.24
CA GLU A 40 -7.25 -4.02 18.65
C GLU A 40 -8.05 -3.12 17.70
N GLN A 41 -8.18 -1.83 18.05
CA GLN A 41 -8.84 -0.83 17.22
C GLN A 41 -8.17 -0.72 15.85
N TRP A 42 -6.84 -0.61 15.79
CA TRP A 42 -6.13 -0.53 14.50
C TRP A 42 -6.22 -1.80 13.69
N ARG A 43 -6.05 -2.96 14.31
CA ARG A 43 -6.17 -4.24 13.60
C ARG A 43 -7.57 -4.41 13.02
N HIS A 44 -8.61 -4.05 13.76
CA HIS A 44 -9.97 -4.10 13.26
C HIS A 44 -10.18 -3.08 12.12
N TYR A 45 -9.73 -1.84 12.31
CA TYR A 45 -9.85 -0.77 11.31
C TYR A 45 -9.23 -1.16 9.97
N PHE A 46 -7.97 -1.62 9.97
CA PHE A 46 -7.28 -1.95 8.73
C PHE A 46 -7.80 -3.23 8.08
N ARG A 47 -8.29 -4.23 8.86
CA ARG A 47 -9.01 -5.37 8.27
C ARG A 47 -10.24 -4.91 7.48
N GLN A 48 -11.06 -4.03 8.05
CA GLN A 48 -12.22 -3.47 7.35
C GLN A 48 -11.81 -2.70 6.09
N LYS A 49 -10.74 -1.88 6.16
CA LYS A 49 -10.25 -1.14 5.00
C LYS A 49 -9.75 -2.06 3.88
N ARG A 50 -9.12 -3.18 4.22
CA ARG A 50 -8.67 -4.19 3.26
C ARG A 50 -9.85 -4.91 2.61
N GLU A 51 -10.87 -5.27 3.39
CA GLU A 51 -12.13 -5.83 2.86
C GLU A 51 -12.83 -4.86 1.89
N GLU A 52 -12.94 -3.58 2.28
CA GLU A 52 -13.53 -2.52 1.43
C GLU A 52 -12.74 -2.32 0.13
N GLN A 53 -11.41 -2.33 0.19
CA GLN A 53 -10.54 -2.19 -0.97
C GLN A 53 -10.74 -3.35 -1.96
N LEU A 54 -10.70 -4.59 -1.47
CA LEU A 54 -10.90 -5.79 -2.29
C LEU A 54 -12.29 -5.81 -2.93
N ALA A 55 -13.33 -5.43 -2.17
CA ALA A 55 -14.70 -5.36 -2.68
C ALA A 55 -14.89 -4.33 -3.80
N ARG A 56 -14.03 -3.31 -3.85
CA ARG A 56 -14.06 -2.23 -4.86
C ARG A 56 -12.98 -2.38 -5.94
N GLU A 57 -12.19 -3.45 -5.89
CA GLU A 57 -11.07 -3.69 -6.81
C GLU A 57 -10.08 -2.51 -6.89
N HIS A 58 -9.93 -1.76 -5.79
CA HIS A 58 -8.98 -0.66 -5.71
C HIS A 58 -7.56 -1.20 -5.54
N ASP A 59 -6.60 -0.60 -6.24
CA ASP A 59 -5.19 -0.93 -6.06
C ASP A 59 -4.65 -0.49 -4.68
N ASN A 60 -3.42 -0.90 -4.38
CA ASN A 60 -2.78 -0.62 -3.10
C ASN A 60 -2.40 0.85 -2.94
N LEU A 61 -2.01 1.54 -4.02
CA LEU A 61 -1.69 2.97 -3.97
C LEU A 61 -2.93 3.79 -3.59
N HIS A 62 -4.09 3.46 -4.14
CA HIS A 62 -5.35 4.10 -3.81
C HIS A 62 -5.73 3.90 -2.33
N LEU A 63 -5.49 2.70 -1.75
CA LEU A 63 -5.67 2.51 -0.32
C LEU A 63 -4.69 3.38 0.48
N ILE A 64 -3.41 3.33 0.16
CA ILE A 64 -2.35 4.05 0.89
C ILE A 64 -2.62 5.55 0.87
N GLY A 65 -2.86 6.15 -0.31
CA GLY A 65 -3.14 7.58 -0.45
C GLY A 65 -4.35 8.06 0.36
N ASN A 66 -5.39 7.23 0.49
CA ASN A 66 -6.55 7.57 1.32
C ASN A 66 -6.32 7.36 2.82
N GLN A 67 -5.30 6.60 3.20
CA GLN A 67 -5.05 6.17 4.57
C GLN A 67 -3.66 6.58 5.09
N ILE A 68 -3.00 7.59 4.48
CA ILE A 68 -1.66 8.05 4.85
C ILE A 68 -1.54 8.30 6.36
N ASN A 69 -2.38 9.17 6.94
CA ASN A 69 -2.30 9.51 8.36
C ASN A 69 -2.59 8.30 9.28
N PRO A 70 -3.67 7.52 9.07
CA PRO A 70 -3.87 6.27 9.79
C PRO A 70 -2.69 5.30 9.72
N LEU A 71 -2.05 5.16 8.55
CA LEU A 71 -0.91 4.27 8.37
C LEU A 71 0.31 4.77 9.15
N TYR A 72 0.58 6.07 9.15
CA TYR A 72 1.62 6.66 10.00
C TYR A 72 1.35 6.41 11.48
N GLU A 73 0.12 6.66 11.96
CA GLU A 73 -0.24 6.43 13.37
C GLU A 73 -0.03 4.96 13.76
N PHE A 74 -0.47 4.03 12.91
CA PHE A 74 -0.29 2.60 13.15
C PHE A 74 1.17 2.16 13.14
N PHE A 75 1.96 2.55 12.13
CA PHE A 75 3.36 2.14 12.04
C PHE A 75 4.21 2.75 13.16
N ASN A 76 3.90 3.97 13.60
CA ASN A 76 4.52 4.55 14.79
C ASN A 76 4.13 3.79 16.06
N GLU A 77 2.86 3.41 16.23
CA GLU A 77 2.41 2.64 17.40
C GLU A 77 3.11 1.28 17.53
N VAL A 78 3.39 0.61 16.41
CA VAL A 78 4.10 -0.67 16.41
C VAL A 78 5.62 -0.56 16.37
N GLU A 79 6.15 0.68 16.36
CA GLU A 79 7.56 1.03 16.29
C GLU A 79 8.27 0.44 15.05
N ASP A 80 7.60 0.42 13.89
CA ASP A 80 8.16 -0.05 12.62
C ASP A 80 8.67 1.12 11.77
N GLU A 81 9.86 1.61 12.12
CA GLU A 81 10.51 2.74 11.43
C GLU A 81 10.70 2.49 9.93
N GLN A 82 10.96 1.25 9.52
CA GLN A 82 11.12 0.91 8.10
C GLN A 82 9.81 1.07 7.33
N ALA A 83 8.68 0.70 7.94
CA ALA A 83 7.37 0.93 7.34
C ALA A 83 7.02 2.42 7.27
N VAL A 84 7.41 3.21 8.29
CA VAL A 84 7.25 4.67 8.27
C VAL A 84 8.08 5.31 7.15
N GLU A 85 9.35 4.92 6.98
CA GLU A 85 10.21 5.41 5.90
C GLU A 85 9.67 5.05 4.51
N LEU A 86 9.22 3.79 4.34
CA LEU A 86 8.62 3.34 3.08
C LEU A 86 7.32 4.10 2.77
N LEU A 87 6.47 4.33 3.76
CA LEU A 87 5.25 5.12 3.61
C LEU A 87 5.57 6.57 3.21
N TYR A 88 6.58 7.18 3.84
CA TYR A 88 7.04 8.51 3.47
C TYR A 88 7.55 8.57 2.03
N GLN A 89 8.33 7.59 1.60
CA GLN A 89 8.77 7.52 0.21
C GLN A 89 7.57 7.44 -0.76
N ILE A 90 6.60 6.56 -0.49
CA ILE A 90 5.39 6.44 -1.33
C ILE A 90 4.61 7.75 -1.37
N GLU A 91 4.47 8.44 -0.24
CA GLU A 91 3.80 9.74 -0.17
C GLU A 91 4.49 10.80 -1.04
N GLN A 92 5.83 10.84 -1.05
CA GLN A 92 6.59 11.83 -1.82
C GLN A 92 6.63 11.51 -3.32
N GLU A 93 6.63 10.23 -3.69
CA GLU A 93 6.90 9.78 -5.06
C GLU A 93 5.64 9.40 -5.85
N CYS A 94 4.54 9.05 -5.16
CA CYS A 94 3.41 8.34 -5.78
C CYS A 94 2.01 8.88 -5.43
N CYS A 95 1.89 9.90 -4.57
CA CYS A 95 0.59 10.44 -4.10
C CYS A 95 0.43 11.93 -4.40
#